data_AF-A0A6P0I4S2-F1
#
_entry.id   AF-A0A6P0I4S2-F1
#
_cell.length_a   1.000
_cell.length_b   1.000
_cell.length_c   1.000
_cell.angle_alpha   90.00
_cell.angle_beta   90.00
_cell.angle_gamma   90.00
#
_symmetry.space_group_name_H-M   'P 1'
#
loop_
_entity.id
_entity.type
_entity.pdbx_description
1 polymer ?
#
loop_
_entity_poly.entity_id
_entity_poly.type
_entity_poly.pdbx_seq_one_letter_code
_entity_poly.pdbx_strand_id
1 'polypeptide(L)'
;EWEKSQSQLIVTEASLQQDQQQLKNAETALENSHSQLKQTQAELGYTKHNLSETKSELVVDKHQLHQTQEEWEKSQSKLIATETILQEYQSQLQSKQAELKESNSQLQKHQQKLEKSASELQKTSQKLQQTQSQLNKTQAELTESNSQLKQKETALQKSEAQLKELQKKQQEWEISKSQSHKTKQELKRNNLQMQELQTELVESNSQLQQTEKLLQQSHSQMKQTKALLKDFQTQLHQTDEKRKNQQLQLQETQAVLQQIQSQWRQTEILLQQSQSQQQNSQKELVKTKYQLTQTQSELEKLQYQQAILRNSKSESQTEYQLLVWEAWYAYQKGDLVEMQERLQKSLKYTENSRAEIVMEWLDSFANLSQQKGLEFDTEKLTNSEEWQKLMKRTMKIQNKALVGSEK
;
A
#
# COMPACT_ATOMS: atom_id res chain seq x y z
N GLU A 1 184.57 178.28 124.35
CA GLU A 1 184.81 177.53 123.10
C GLU A 1 184.97 176.02 123.27
N TRP A 2 185.13 175.45 124.48
CA TRP A 2 185.35 174.00 124.64
C TRP A 2 184.05 173.16 124.72
N GLU A 3 182.99 173.65 125.36
CA GLU A 3 181.74 172.88 125.52
C GLU A 3 180.96 172.64 124.22
N LYS A 4 181.17 173.45 123.18
CA LYS A 4 180.48 173.31 121.90
C LYS A 4 180.95 172.11 121.08
N SER A 5 182.18 171.63 121.30
CA SER A 5 182.76 170.49 120.57
C SER A 5 182.46 169.14 121.23
N GLN A 6 182.35 169.09 122.56
CA GLN A 6 181.97 167.87 123.30
C GLN A 6 180.54 167.43 122.97
N SER A 7 179.59 168.38 122.89
CA SER A 7 178.21 168.07 122.53
C SER A 7 178.05 167.57 121.09
N GLN A 8 178.94 167.96 120.16
CA GLN A 8 178.88 167.46 118.78
C GLN A 8 179.37 166.02 118.62
N LEU A 9 180.31 165.57 119.46
CA LEU A 9 180.82 164.20 119.43
C LEU A 9 179.78 163.19 119.94
N ILE A 10 179.06 163.55 121.01
CA ILE A 10 177.97 162.73 121.58
C ILE A 10 176.84 162.57 120.55
N VAL A 11 176.55 163.60 119.76
CA VAL A 11 175.53 163.55 118.69
C VAL A 11 175.94 162.63 117.55
N THR A 12 177.24 162.54 117.23
CA THR A 12 177.71 161.67 116.14
C THR A 12 177.76 160.20 116.55
N GLU A 13 178.16 159.91 117.79
CA GLU A 13 178.21 158.53 118.31
C GLU A 13 176.80 157.92 118.47
N ALA A 14 175.82 158.70 118.93
CA ALA A 14 174.42 158.29 118.99
C ALA A 14 173.83 157.99 117.60
N SER A 15 174.21 158.76 116.57
CA SER A 15 173.76 158.53 115.19
C SER A 15 174.29 157.23 114.61
N LEU A 16 175.55 156.86 114.92
CA LEU A 16 176.15 155.63 114.42
C LEU A 16 175.52 154.37 115.04
N GLN A 17 175.20 154.42 116.33
CA GLN A 17 174.44 153.34 116.99
C GLN A 17 173.03 153.18 116.40
N GLN A 18 172.39 154.30 116.04
CA GLN A 18 171.07 154.28 115.41
C GLN A 18 171.12 153.61 114.02
N ASP A 19 172.14 153.90 113.22
CA ASP A 19 172.30 153.29 111.89
C ASP A 19 172.62 151.78 111.98
N GLN A 20 173.44 151.36 112.96
CA GLN A 20 173.67 149.93 113.23
C GLN A 20 172.39 149.19 113.61
N GLN A 21 171.54 149.81 114.45
CA GLN A 21 170.25 149.22 114.81
C GLN A 21 169.31 149.14 113.61
N GLN A 22 169.32 150.13 112.72
CA GLN A 22 168.51 150.11 111.49
C GLN A 22 168.98 149.02 110.51
N LEU A 23 170.29 148.82 110.34
CA LEU A 23 170.81 147.77 109.48
C LEU A 23 170.40 146.37 109.98
N LYS A 24 170.55 146.13 111.29
CA LYS A 24 170.14 144.87 111.92
C LYS A 24 168.64 144.61 111.77
N ASN A 25 167.82 145.67 111.92
CA ASN A 25 166.38 145.58 111.68
C ASN A 25 166.07 145.24 110.21
N ALA A 26 166.79 145.84 109.25
CA ALA A 26 166.64 145.57 107.83
C ALA A 26 167.05 144.13 107.46
N GLU A 27 168.13 143.61 108.06
CA GLU A 27 168.53 142.21 107.90
C GLU A 27 167.44 141.25 108.40
N THR A 28 166.90 141.46 109.61
CA THR A 28 165.77 140.65 110.10
C THR A 28 164.51 140.80 109.24
N ALA A 29 164.23 141.98 108.68
CA ALA A 29 163.10 142.18 107.78
C ALA A 29 163.29 141.43 106.46
N LEU A 30 164.51 141.40 105.93
CA LEU A 30 164.85 140.65 104.72
C LEU A 30 164.75 139.13 104.96
N GLU A 31 165.24 138.65 106.10
CA GLU A 31 165.15 137.23 106.48
C GLU A 31 163.70 136.78 106.70
N ASN A 32 162.87 137.63 107.31
CA ASN A 32 161.43 137.43 107.42
C ASN A 32 160.76 137.40 106.04
N SER A 33 161.11 138.33 105.16
CA SER A 33 160.57 138.39 103.80
C SER A 33 160.98 137.16 102.97
N HIS A 34 162.22 136.70 103.12
CA HIS A 34 162.71 135.47 102.48
C HIS A 34 161.99 134.22 103.00
N SER A 35 161.70 134.18 104.31
CA SER A 35 160.91 133.10 104.91
C SER A 35 159.46 133.10 104.43
N GLN A 36 158.82 134.27 104.34
CA GLN A 36 157.49 134.42 103.74
C GLN A 36 157.46 134.03 102.27
N LEU A 37 158.51 134.36 101.51
CA LEU A 37 158.64 133.95 100.11
C LEU A 37 158.73 132.42 99.99
N LYS A 38 159.55 131.76 100.82
CA LYS A 38 159.61 130.29 100.85
C LYS A 38 158.26 129.67 101.22
N GLN A 39 157.54 130.24 102.18
CA GLN A 39 156.22 129.76 102.57
C GLN A 39 155.20 129.89 101.44
N THR A 40 155.11 131.07 100.82
CA THR A 40 154.20 131.30 99.69
C THR A 40 154.55 130.44 98.48
N GLN A 41 155.83 130.16 98.25
CA GLN A 41 156.27 129.24 97.20
C GLN A 41 155.86 127.78 97.50
N ALA A 42 155.85 127.36 98.76
CA ALA A 42 155.33 126.06 99.17
C ALA A 42 153.80 125.98 99.03
N GLU A 43 153.07 127.01 99.47
CA GLU A 43 151.61 127.11 99.30
C GLU A 43 151.21 127.11 97.82
N LEU A 44 151.98 127.79 96.96
CA LEU A 44 151.80 127.73 95.51
C LEU A 44 152.05 126.32 94.96
N GLY A 45 153.05 125.61 95.49
CA GLY A 45 153.31 124.20 95.18
C GLY A 45 152.12 123.31 95.54
N TYR A 46 151.57 123.46 96.76
CA TYR A 46 150.39 122.72 97.23
C TYR A 46 149.15 123.03 96.40
N THR A 47 148.86 124.30 96.13
CA THR A 47 147.70 124.70 95.32
C THR A 47 147.81 124.17 93.89
N LYS A 48 149.02 124.18 93.30
CA LYS A 48 149.27 123.58 91.98
C LYS A 48 149.08 122.06 91.98
N HIS A 49 149.50 121.37 93.05
CA HIS A 49 149.23 119.94 93.23
C HIS A 49 147.72 119.67 93.30
N ASN A 50 147.00 120.36 94.18
CA ASN A 50 145.55 120.18 94.34
C ASN A 50 144.77 120.52 93.05
N LEU A 51 145.22 121.54 92.30
CA LEU A 51 144.65 121.85 90.99
C LEU A 51 144.91 120.72 89.97
N SER A 52 146.08 120.11 90.01
CA SER A 52 146.39 118.95 89.16
C SER A 52 145.58 117.72 89.54
N GLU A 53 145.34 117.51 90.84
CA GLU A 53 144.54 116.41 91.38
C GLU A 53 143.06 116.57 91.02
N THR A 54 142.45 117.73 91.30
CA THR A 54 141.06 118.05 90.90
C THR A 54 140.86 118.01 89.38
N LYS A 55 141.87 118.43 88.59
CA LYS A 55 141.82 118.26 87.13
C LYS A 55 141.80 116.79 86.72
N SER A 56 142.51 115.93 87.45
CA SER A 56 142.54 114.49 87.20
C SER A 56 141.19 113.85 87.60
N GLU A 57 140.63 114.22 88.74
CA GLU A 57 139.29 113.80 89.18
C GLU A 57 138.21 114.22 88.18
N LEU A 58 138.25 115.47 87.69
CA LEU A 58 137.30 115.95 86.68
C LEU A 58 137.37 115.14 85.37
N VAL A 59 138.57 114.70 84.98
CA VAL A 59 138.75 113.82 83.81
C VAL A 59 138.11 112.44 84.08
N VAL A 60 138.25 111.91 85.30
CA VAL A 60 137.63 110.65 85.71
C VAL A 60 136.10 110.76 85.73
N ASP A 61 135.54 111.80 86.34
CA ASP A 61 134.10 112.04 86.40
C ASP A 61 133.49 112.22 85.01
N LYS A 62 134.19 112.95 84.13
CA LYS A 62 133.78 113.11 82.73
C LYS A 62 133.73 111.75 82.00
N HIS A 63 134.69 110.86 82.27
CA HIS A 63 134.68 109.52 81.69
C HIS A 63 133.52 108.68 82.21
N GLN A 64 133.27 108.70 83.52
CA GLN A 64 132.14 107.98 84.14
C GLN A 64 130.78 108.47 83.64
N LEU A 65 130.63 109.79 83.45
CA LEU A 65 129.42 110.37 82.87
C LEU A 65 129.19 109.88 81.44
N HIS A 66 130.24 109.87 80.60
CA HIS A 66 130.15 109.32 79.25
C HIS A 66 129.82 107.83 79.25
N GLN A 67 130.41 107.02 80.14
CA GLN A 67 130.08 105.61 80.26
C GLN A 67 128.60 105.40 80.66
N THR A 68 128.12 106.17 81.64
CA THR A 68 126.71 106.10 82.09
C THR A 68 125.76 106.52 80.96
N GLN A 69 126.13 107.53 80.17
CA GLN A 69 125.36 107.96 79.00
C GLN A 69 125.28 106.83 77.95
N GLU A 70 126.40 106.18 77.63
CA GLU A 70 126.41 105.05 76.69
C GLU A 70 125.58 103.86 77.21
N GLU A 71 125.61 103.57 78.50
CA GLU A 71 124.79 102.51 79.12
C GLU A 71 123.29 102.84 79.09
N TRP A 72 122.95 104.11 79.34
CA TRP A 72 121.58 104.60 79.23
C TRP A 72 121.08 104.52 77.78
N GLU A 73 121.87 104.95 76.80
CA GLU A 73 121.54 104.85 75.37
C GLU A 73 121.38 103.39 74.91
N LYS A 74 122.23 102.48 75.39
CA LYS A 74 122.08 101.03 75.17
C LYS A 74 120.78 100.51 75.76
N SER A 75 120.39 100.98 76.94
CA SER A 75 119.15 100.57 77.62
C SER A 75 117.91 101.11 76.90
N GLN A 76 117.93 102.37 76.45
CA GLN A 76 116.88 102.95 75.60
C GLN A 76 116.72 102.17 74.30
N SER A 77 117.82 101.84 73.63
CA SER A 77 117.79 101.05 72.39
C SER A 77 117.17 99.66 72.61
N LYS A 78 117.51 98.99 73.72
CA LYS A 78 116.89 97.70 74.09
C LYS A 78 115.41 97.82 74.41
N LEU A 79 114.99 98.91 75.07
CA LEU A 79 113.58 99.16 75.37
C LEU A 79 112.77 99.36 74.08
N ILE A 80 113.26 100.20 73.17
CA ILE A 80 112.62 100.44 71.86
C ILE A 80 112.54 99.14 71.04
N ALA A 81 113.61 98.33 71.04
CA ALA A 81 113.61 97.03 70.38
C ALA A 81 112.56 96.07 70.97
N THR A 82 112.44 96.03 72.30
CA THR A 82 111.45 95.19 72.99
C THR A 82 110.02 95.67 72.72
N GLU A 83 109.79 96.98 72.71
CA GLU A 83 108.50 97.59 72.40
C GLU A 83 108.08 97.29 70.95
N THR A 84 109.02 97.35 70.02
CA THR A 84 108.79 96.97 68.62
C THR A 84 108.38 95.49 68.50
N ILE A 85 109.11 94.58 69.16
CA ILE A 85 108.77 93.15 69.17
C ILE A 85 107.37 92.92 69.78
N LEU A 86 107.03 93.64 70.84
CA LEU A 86 105.73 93.50 71.50
C LEU A 86 104.58 94.01 70.61
N GLN A 87 104.78 95.11 69.89
CA GLN A 87 103.83 95.60 68.88
C GLN A 87 103.63 94.59 67.74
N GLU A 88 104.70 93.93 67.30
CA GLU A 88 104.62 92.89 66.27
C GLU A 88 103.85 91.66 66.76
N TYR A 89 104.12 91.18 67.98
CA TYR A 89 103.33 90.11 68.59
C TYR A 89 101.85 90.47 68.75
N GLN A 90 101.55 91.72 69.16
CA GLN A 90 100.18 92.18 69.30
C GLN A 90 99.45 92.20 67.95
N SER A 91 100.14 92.63 66.89
CA SER A 91 99.61 92.61 65.52
C SER A 91 99.37 91.18 65.02
N GLN A 92 100.29 90.25 65.28
CA GLN A 92 100.12 88.83 64.93
C GLN A 92 98.95 88.19 65.68
N LEU A 93 98.78 88.49 66.97
CA LEU A 93 97.66 88.00 67.77
C LEU A 93 96.31 88.51 67.23
N GLN A 94 96.22 89.80 66.90
CA GLN A 94 95.03 90.39 66.29
C GLN A 94 94.70 89.73 64.94
N SER A 95 95.72 89.50 64.11
CA SER A 95 95.56 88.80 62.83
C SER A 95 95.03 87.37 63.02
N LYS A 96 95.63 86.59 63.93
CA LYS A 96 95.16 85.23 64.25
C LYS A 96 93.74 85.21 64.82
N GLN A 97 93.38 86.21 65.62
CA GLN A 97 92.03 86.33 66.15
C GLN A 97 91.00 86.65 65.06
N ALA A 98 91.38 87.43 64.05
CA ALA A 98 90.55 87.69 62.87
C ALA A 98 90.39 86.43 62.00
N GLU A 99 91.48 85.71 61.72
CA GLU A 99 91.45 84.43 60.98
C GLU A 99 90.53 83.40 61.68
N LEU A 100 90.61 83.31 63.00
CA LEU A 100 89.79 82.38 63.78
C LEU A 100 88.30 82.77 63.76
N LYS A 101 87.97 84.07 63.83
CA LYS A 101 86.59 84.55 63.68
C LYS A 101 86.02 84.23 62.30
N GLU A 102 86.82 84.43 61.25
CA GLU A 102 86.42 84.12 59.88
C GLU A 102 86.22 82.61 59.68
N SER A 103 87.16 81.79 60.16
CA SER A 103 87.03 80.33 60.11
C SER A 103 85.77 79.84 60.84
N ASN A 104 85.45 80.40 62.01
CA ASN A 104 84.26 80.03 62.76
C ASN A 104 82.96 80.45 62.04
N SER A 105 82.95 81.62 61.39
CA SER A 105 81.85 82.08 60.54
C SER A 105 81.63 81.15 59.35
N GLN A 106 82.71 80.67 58.71
CA GLN A 106 82.64 79.71 57.62
C GLN A 106 82.13 78.35 58.10
N LEU A 107 82.61 77.85 59.24
CA LEU A 107 82.13 76.62 59.85
C LEU A 107 80.62 76.69 60.11
N GLN A 108 80.14 77.80 60.69
CA GLN A 108 78.72 78.01 60.94
C GLN A 108 77.88 78.02 59.65
N LYS A 109 78.39 78.65 58.58
CA LYS A 109 77.74 78.61 57.25
C LYS A 109 77.69 77.18 56.68
N HIS A 110 78.76 76.39 56.85
CA HIS A 110 78.78 75.00 56.41
C HIS A 110 77.81 74.13 57.21
N GLN A 111 77.74 74.30 58.54
CA GLN A 111 76.77 73.63 59.41
C GLN A 111 75.33 73.88 58.93
N GLN A 112 74.98 75.14 58.68
CA GLN A 112 73.65 75.51 58.17
C GLN A 112 73.34 74.92 56.80
N LYS A 113 74.34 74.82 55.90
CA LYS A 113 74.16 74.15 54.60
C LYS A 113 73.91 72.65 54.78
N LEU A 114 74.67 72.01 55.67
CA LEU A 114 74.52 70.58 55.97
C LEU A 114 73.13 70.28 56.53
N GLU A 115 72.63 71.09 57.47
CA GLU A 115 71.28 70.96 58.04
C GLU A 115 70.18 71.13 56.99
N LYS A 116 70.34 72.08 56.05
CA LYS A 116 69.42 72.25 54.93
C LYS A 116 69.41 71.02 54.02
N SER A 117 70.59 70.52 53.62
CA SER A 117 70.69 69.33 52.78
C SER A 117 70.14 68.08 53.46
N ALA A 118 70.38 67.90 54.77
CA ALA A 118 69.80 66.79 55.54
C ALA A 118 68.26 66.86 55.56
N SER A 119 67.71 68.06 55.74
CA SER A 119 66.25 68.29 55.72
C SER A 119 65.65 68.01 54.33
N GLU A 120 66.33 68.40 53.25
CA GLU A 120 65.92 68.11 51.88
C GLU A 120 65.99 66.61 51.56
N LEU A 121 67.04 65.92 52.02
CA LEU A 121 67.18 64.47 51.89
C LEU A 121 66.06 63.74 52.62
N GLN A 122 65.72 64.16 53.84
CA GLN A 122 64.61 63.61 54.60
C GLN A 122 63.27 63.78 53.87
N LYS A 123 63.00 64.98 53.34
CA LYS A 123 61.78 65.24 52.54
C LYS A 123 61.73 64.36 51.28
N THR A 124 62.88 64.17 50.62
CA THR A 124 62.98 63.32 49.43
C THR A 124 62.75 61.85 49.78
N SER A 125 63.30 61.37 50.90
CA SER A 125 63.08 60.02 51.41
C SER A 125 61.59 59.77 51.72
N GLN A 126 60.91 60.73 52.36
CA GLN A 126 59.47 60.65 52.62
C GLN A 126 58.64 60.60 51.33
N LYS A 127 58.98 61.43 50.33
CA LYS A 127 58.33 61.39 49.01
C LYS A 127 58.55 60.03 48.33
N LEU A 128 59.75 59.48 48.40
CA LEU A 128 60.05 58.16 47.84
C LEU A 128 59.21 57.06 48.50
N GLN A 129 59.08 57.07 49.83
CA GLN A 129 58.20 56.13 50.55
C GLN A 129 56.73 56.27 50.15
N GLN A 130 56.25 57.51 49.97
CA GLN A 130 54.89 57.77 49.49
C GLN A 130 54.67 57.23 48.08
N THR A 131 55.60 57.49 47.16
CA THR A 131 55.55 56.96 45.79
C THR A 131 55.59 55.44 45.77
N GLN A 132 56.44 54.81 46.59
CA GLN A 132 56.47 53.35 46.70
C GLN A 132 55.14 52.77 47.20
N SER A 133 54.52 53.42 48.18
CA SER A 133 53.22 53.02 48.71
C SER A 133 52.11 53.14 47.66
N GLN A 134 52.13 54.22 46.87
CA GLN A 134 51.21 54.41 45.75
C GLN A 134 51.44 53.36 44.65
N LEU A 135 52.69 53.06 44.29
CA LEU A 135 53.02 52.03 43.32
C LEU A 135 52.50 50.66 43.76
N ASN A 136 52.71 50.29 45.02
CA ASN A 136 52.21 49.04 45.58
C ASN A 136 50.68 48.97 45.54
N LYS A 137 49.99 50.08 45.83
CA LYS A 137 48.52 50.17 45.73
C LYS A 137 48.05 49.97 44.28
N THR A 138 48.65 50.67 43.32
CA THR A 138 48.31 50.52 41.89
C THR A 138 48.58 49.10 41.40
N GLN A 139 49.66 48.46 41.85
CA GLN A 139 49.97 47.07 41.50
C GLN A 139 48.90 46.09 42.05
N ALA A 140 48.42 46.33 43.28
CA ALA A 140 47.34 45.53 43.86
C ALA A 140 46.02 45.72 43.08
N GLU A 141 45.66 46.96 42.75
CA GLU A 141 44.48 47.29 41.93
C GLU A 141 44.57 46.65 40.53
N LEU A 142 45.74 46.68 39.89
CA LEU A 142 45.97 46.02 38.60
C LEU A 142 45.80 44.50 38.70
N THR A 143 46.32 43.90 39.77
CA THR A 143 46.22 42.45 40.00
C THR A 143 44.77 42.04 40.22
N GLU A 144 44.01 42.83 40.99
CA GLU A 144 42.57 42.62 41.23
C GLU A 144 41.78 42.76 39.92
N SER A 145 42.05 43.81 39.14
CA SER A 145 41.39 44.04 37.85
C SER A 145 41.65 42.91 36.85
N ASN A 146 42.88 42.39 36.80
CA ASN A 146 43.22 41.21 35.99
C ASN A 146 42.50 39.94 36.46
N SER A 147 42.36 39.74 37.78
CA SER A 147 41.58 38.62 38.33
C SER A 147 40.11 38.72 37.91
N GLN A 148 39.51 39.91 38.01
CA GLN A 148 38.13 40.15 37.59
C GLN A 148 37.94 39.99 36.08
N LEU A 149 38.89 40.44 35.27
CA LEU A 149 38.89 40.22 33.82
C LEU A 149 38.87 38.71 33.51
N LYS A 150 39.77 37.95 34.14
CA LYS A 150 39.84 36.49 33.95
C LYS A 150 38.56 35.79 34.37
N GLN A 151 37.94 36.22 35.48
CA GLN A 151 36.62 35.71 35.88
C GLN A 151 35.55 36.01 34.81
N LYS A 152 35.50 37.24 34.29
CA LYS A 152 34.55 37.60 33.22
C LYS A 152 34.77 36.80 31.94
N GLU A 153 36.03 36.56 31.55
CA GLU A 153 36.36 35.70 30.40
C GLU A 153 35.86 34.26 30.61
N THR A 154 36.08 33.67 31.79
CA THR A 154 35.55 32.33 32.08
C THR A 154 34.02 32.28 32.09
N ALA A 155 33.36 33.33 32.58
CA ALA A 155 31.91 33.45 32.55
C ALA A 155 31.38 33.58 31.11
N LEU A 156 32.07 34.35 30.26
CA LEU A 156 31.75 34.50 28.85
C LEU A 156 31.90 33.16 28.10
N GLN A 157 33.00 32.44 28.31
CA GLN A 157 33.20 31.11 27.72
C GLN A 157 32.09 30.13 28.13
N LYS A 158 31.65 30.18 29.39
CA LYS A 158 30.54 29.35 29.88
C LYS A 158 29.21 29.73 29.20
N SER A 159 28.94 31.01 28.99
CA SER A 159 27.72 31.45 28.31
C SER A 159 27.73 31.08 26.82
N GLU A 160 28.88 31.20 26.15
CA GLU A 160 29.05 30.75 24.76
C GLU A 160 28.82 29.24 24.60
N ALA A 161 29.31 28.43 25.55
CA ALA A 161 29.06 26.99 25.57
C ALA A 161 27.57 26.68 25.75
N GLN A 162 26.89 27.37 26.66
CA GLN A 162 25.45 27.24 26.87
C GLN A 162 24.64 27.64 25.63
N LEU A 163 25.06 28.71 24.94
CA LEU A 163 24.40 29.18 23.72
C LEU A 163 24.55 28.16 22.58
N LYS A 164 25.73 27.56 22.41
CA LYS A 164 25.94 26.44 21.47
C LYS A 164 25.07 25.24 21.80
N GLU A 165 24.91 24.90 23.08
CA GLU A 165 24.04 23.79 23.51
C GLU A 165 22.56 24.08 23.22
N LEU A 166 22.09 25.30 23.49
CA LEU A 166 20.73 25.73 23.14
C LEU A 166 20.48 25.69 21.63
N GLN A 167 21.45 26.13 20.83
CA GLN A 167 21.36 26.09 19.38
C GLN A 167 21.25 24.64 18.86
N LYS A 168 22.01 23.71 19.45
CA LYS A 168 21.89 22.28 19.15
C LYS A 168 20.50 21.74 19.51
N LYS A 169 19.98 22.04 20.70
CA LYS A 169 18.64 21.64 21.13
C LYS A 169 17.56 22.20 20.20
N GLN A 170 17.73 23.43 19.71
CA GLN A 170 16.81 24.02 18.74
C GLN A 170 16.82 23.29 17.40
N GLN A 171 17.98 22.87 16.90
CA GLN A 171 18.08 22.03 15.70
C GLN A 171 17.42 20.66 15.90
N GLU A 172 17.66 20.02 17.04
CA GLU A 172 17.03 18.73 17.39
C GLU A 172 15.49 18.86 17.46
N TRP A 173 14.99 19.96 18.01
CA TRP A 173 13.55 20.25 18.05
C TRP A 173 12.94 20.42 16.65
N GLU A 174 13.58 21.16 15.75
CA GLU A 174 13.11 21.32 14.37
C GLU A 174 13.10 19.99 13.61
N ILE A 175 14.12 19.14 13.82
CA ILE A 175 14.15 17.79 13.24
C ILE A 175 12.98 16.95 13.78
N SER A 176 12.75 16.95 15.09
CA SER A 176 11.63 16.22 15.71
C SER A 176 10.27 16.70 15.21
N LYS A 177 10.10 18.02 15.07
CA LYS A 177 8.90 18.64 14.51
C LYS A 177 8.66 18.24 13.05
N SER A 178 9.72 18.23 12.23
CA SER A 178 9.66 17.77 10.84
C SER A 178 9.28 16.28 10.76
N GLN A 179 9.89 15.43 11.59
CA GLN A 179 9.54 14.02 11.70
C GLN A 179 8.08 13.81 12.10
N SER A 180 7.59 14.53 13.11
CA SER A 180 6.18 14.48 13.53
C SER A 180 5.25 14.89 12.39
N HIS A 181 5.60 15.93 11.62
CA HIS A 181 4.83 16.33 10.45
C HIS A 181 4.79 15.23 9.38
N LYS A 182 5.93 14.58 9.12
CA LYS A 182 6.02 13.45 8.19
C LYS A 182 5.15 12.28 8.64
N THR A 183 5.24 11.88 9.91
CA THR A 183 4.39 10.82 10.48
C THR A 183 2.91 11.19 10.41
N LYS A 184 2.56 12.46 10.62
CA LYS A 184 1.17 12.93 10.47
C LYS A 184 0.68 12.82 9.02
N GLN A 185 1.53 13.13 8.04
CA GLN A 185 1.19 12.96 6.62
C GLN A 185 1.05 11.48 6.25
N GLU A 186 1.95 10.62 6.71
CA GLU A 186 1.88 9.17 6.53
C GLU A 186 0.59 8.59 7.14
N LEU A 187 0.23 9.02 8.35
CA LEU A 187 -1.04 8.63 8.99
C LEU A 187 -2.25 9.06 8.15
N LYS A 188 -2.25 10.29 7.61
CA LYS A 188 -3.32 10.77 6.73
C LYS A 188 -3.41 9.92 5.46
N ARG A 189 -2.27 9.53 4.88
CA ARG A 189 -2.22 8.65 3.70
C ARG A 189 -2.76 7.26 4.02
N ASN A 190 -2.34 6.65 5.13
CA ASN A 190 -2.85 5.35 5.56
C ASN A 190 -4.35 5.39 5.84
N ASN A 191 -4.87 6.48 6.42
CA ASN A 191 -6.29 6.62 6.67
C ASN A 191 -7.09 6.71 5.36
N LEU A 192 -6.59 7.44 4.36
CA LEU A 192 -7.21 7.47 3.02
C LEU A 192 -7.20 6.09 2.36
N GLN A 193 -6.09 5.35 2.46
CA GLN A 193 -6.01 3.98 1.94
C GLN A 193 -6.98 3.04 2.65
N MET A 194 -7.15 3.17 3.97
CA MET A 194 -8.14 2.38 4.72
C MET A 194 -9.57 2.70 4.27
N GLN A 195 -9.89 3.97 4.01
CA GLN A 195 -11.21 4.35 3.47
C GLN A 195 -11.45 3.79 2.07
N GLU A 196 -10.43 3.79 1.22
CA GLU A 196 -10.48 3.21 -0.13
C GLU A 196 -10.72 1.69 -0.05
N LEU A 197 -9.94 0.96 0.75
CA LEU A 197 -10.14 -0.47 1.00
C LEU A 197 -11.52 -0.78 1.60
N GLN A 198 -12.01 0.08 2.50
CA GLN A 198 -13.34 -0.09 3.06
C GLN A 198 -14.43 0.10 2.00
N THR A 199 -14.23 1.02 1.05
CA THR A 199 -15.14 1.23 -0.08
C THR A 199 -15.11 0.03 -1.03
N GLU A 200 -13.91 -0.46 -1.39
CA GLU A 200 -13.75 -1.67 -2.20
C GLU A 200 -14.40 -2.90 -1.55
N LEU A 201 -14.27 -3.04 -0.23
CA LEU A 201 -14.92 -4.12 0.52
C LEU A 201 -16.45 -4.03 0.44
N VAL A 202 -17.01 -2.83 0.58
CA VAL A 202 -18.46 -2.61 0.45
C VAL A 202 -18.93 -2.93 -0.97
N GLU A 203 -18.18 -2.53 -1.99
CA GLU A 203 -18.50 -2.84 -3.39
C GLU A 203 -18.43 -4.34 -3.66
N SER A 204 -17.38 -5.02 -3.21
CA SER A 204 -17.22 -6.48 -3.33
C SER A 204 -18.36 -7.23 -2.63
N ASN A 205 -18.75 -6.79 -1.43
CA ASN A 205 -19.87 -7.39 -0.72
C ASN A 205 -21.21 -7.18 -1.45
N SER A 206 -21.42 -6.00 -2.05
CA SER A 206 -22.59 -5.73 -2.89
C SER A 206 -22.62 -6.64 -4.13
N GLN A 207 -21.48 -6.85 -4.80
CA GLN A 207 -21.36 -7.78 -5.92
C GLN A 207 -21.62 -9.24 -5.51
N LEU A 208 -21.14 -9.64 -4.33
CA LEU A 208 -21.40 -10.97 -3.77
C LEU A 208 -22.89 -11.17 -3.50
N GLN A 209 -23.57 -10.20 -2.91
CA GLN A 209 -25.03 -10.23 -2.72
C GLN A 209 -25.80 -10.32 -4.04
N GLN A 210 -25.35 -9.62 -5.09
CA GLN A 210 -25.96 -9.73 -6.42
C GLN A 210 -25.78 -11.15 -6.99
N THR A 211 -24.59 -11.73 -6.85
CA THR A 211 -24.29 -13.09 -7.32
C THR A 211 -25.10 -14.13 -6.56
N GLU A 212 -25.25 -13.96 -5.24
CA GLU A 212 -26.10 -14.81 -4.42
C GLU A 212 -27.57 -14.74 -4.87
N LYS A 213 -28.09 -13.54 -5.17
CA LYS A 213 -29.45 -13.37 -5.72
C LYS A 213 -29.62 -14.07 -7.07
N LEU A 214 -28.64 -13.96 -7.97
CA LEU A 214 -28.67 -14.66 -9.26
C LEU A 214 -28.63 -16.18 -9.07
N LEU A 215 -27.83 -16.68 -8.13
CA LEU A 215 -27.77 -18.10 -7.81
C LEU A 215 -29.11 -18.60 -7.25
N GLN A 216 -29.75 -17.84 -6.36
CA GLN A 216 -31.09 -18.15 -5.86
C GLN A 216 -32.13 -18.18 -6.99
N GLN A 217 -32.06 -17.23 -7.93
CA GLN A 217 -32.93 -17.22 -9.12
C GLN A 217 -32.68 -18.44 -10.00
N SER A 218 -31.43 -18.77 -10.33
CA SER A 218 -31.08 -19.96 -11.11
C SER A 218 -31.55 -21.24 -10.42
N HIS A 219 -31.40 -21.35 -9.10
CA HIS A 219 -31.89 -22.47 -8.32
C HIS A 219 -33.43 -22.58 -8.38
N SER A 220 -34.14 -21.45 -8.30
CA SER A 220 -35.60 -21.42 -8.46
C SER A 220 -36.04 -21.87 -9.86
N GLN A 221 -35.34 -21.43 -10.91
CA GLN A 221 -35.57 -21.86 -12.29
C GLN A 221 -35.30 -23.35 -12.45
N MET A 222 -34.20 -23.87 -11.90
CA MET A 222 -33.91 -25.30 -11.92
C MET A 222 -35.02 -26.11 -11.24
N LYS A 223 -35.54 -25.65 -10.09
CA LYS A 223 -36.69 -26.28 -9.42
C LYS A 223 -37.94 -26.28 -10.32
N GLN A 224 -38.24 -25.16 -10.99
CA GLN A 224 -39.35 -25.08 -11.94
C GLN A 224 -39.16 -26.03 -13.13
N THR A 225 -37.98 -26.05 -13.75
CA THR A 225 -37.66 -26.96 -14.86
C THR A 225 -37.79 -28.42 -14.41
N LYS A 226 -37.33 -28.75 -13.20
CA LYS A 226 -37.47 -30.11 -12.65
C LYS A 226 -38.95 -30.50 -12.43
N ALA A 227 -39.78 -29.55 -11.98
CA ALA A 227 -41.21 -29.78 -11.83
C ALA A 227 -41.89 -30.01 -13.20
N LEU A 228 -41.62 -29.14 -14.18
CA LEU A 228 -42.09 -29.30 -15.56
C LEU A 228 -41.66 -30.65 -16.15
N LEU A 229 -40.42 -31.08 -15.90
CA LEU A 229 -39.93 -32.38 -16.37
C LEU A 229 -40.70 -33.54 -15.73
N LYS A 230 -41.04 -33.44 -14.43
CA LYS A 230 -41.88 -34.42 -13.75
C LYS A 230 -43.31 -34.45 -14.31
N ASP A 231 -43.86 -33.29 -14.65
CA ASP A 231 -45.18 -33.19 -15.29
C ASP A 231 -45.16 -33.82 -16.69
N PHE A 232 -44.14 -33.54 -17.50
CA PHE A 232 -43.94 -34.19 -18.80
C PHE A 232 -43.78 -35.71 -18.67
N GLN A 233 -43.01 -36.19 -17.70
CA GLN A 233 -42.91 -37.63 -17.42
C GLN A 233 -44.27 -38.25 -17.08
N THR A 234 -45.09 -37.54 -16.30
CA THR A 234 -46.45 -37.98 -15.95
C THR A 234 -47.36 -37.99 -17.17
N GLN A 235 -47.31 -36.96 -18.03
CA GLN A 235 -48.06 -36.92 -19.29
C GLN A 235 -47.64 -38.02 -20.26
N LEU A 236 -46.34 -38.32 -20.35
CA LEU A 236 -45.83 -39.45 -21.14
C LEU A 236 -46.36 -40.78 -20.60
N HIS A 237 -46.36 -41.00 -19.29
CA HIS A 237 -46.95 -42.20 -18.68
C HIS A 237 -48.45 -42.31 -18.99
N GLN A 238 -49.20 -41.22 -18.87
CA GLN A 238 -50.63 -41.22 -19.21
C GLN A 238 -50.88 -41.52 -20.70
N THR A 239 -50.01 -41.02 -21.57
CA THR A 239 -50.09 -41.29 -23.02
C THR A 239 -49.73 -42.73 -23.34
N ASP A 240 -48.72 -43.29 -22.67
CA ASP A 240 -48.33 -44.70 -22.75
C ASP A 240 -49.49 -45.62 -22.34
N GLU A 241 -50.14 -45.32 -21.21
CA GLU A 241 -51.32 -46.05 -20.73
C GLU A 241 -52.52 -45.92 -21.66
N LYS A 242 -52.82 -44.71 -22.18
CA LYS A 242 -53.88 -44.54 -23.20
C LYS A 242 -53.62 -45.38 -24.44
N ARG A 243 -52.38 -45.42 -24.92
CA ARG A 243 -52.00 -46.23 -26.09
C ARG A 243 -52.12 -47.72 -25.81
N LYS A 244 -51.74 -48.21 -24.61
CA LYS A 244 -52.00 -49.61 -24.21
C LYS A 244 -53.49 -49.93 -24.21
N ASN A 245 -54.33 -49.06 -23.67
CA ASN A 245 -55.79 -49.25 -23.68
C ASN A 245 -56.36 -49.28 -25.10
N GLN A 246 -55.93 -48.39 -25.99
CA GLN A 246 -56.33 -48.41 -27.39
C GLN A 246 -55.89 -49.71 -28.09
N GLN A 247 -54.70 -50.21 -27.78
CA GLN A 247 -54.19 -51.47 -28.31
C GLN A 247 -55.03 -52.67 -27.84
N LEU A 248 -55.45 -52.68 -26.56
CA LEU A 248 -56.38 -53.68 -26.02
C LEU A 248 -57.74 -53.63 -26.73
N GLN A 249 -58.33 -52.43 -26.90
CA GLN A 249 -59.59 -52.28 -27.64
C GLN A 249 -59.49 -52.76 -29.09
N LEU A 250 -58.34 -52.55 -29.73
CA LEU A 250 -58.11 -53.01 -31.10
C LEU A 250 -58.05 -54.54 -31.17
N GLN A 251 -57.41 -55.19 -30.18
CA GLN A 251 -57.41 -56.65 -30.05
C GLN A 251 -58.81 -57.22 -29.80
N GLU A 252 -59.60 -56.59 -28.93
CA GLU A 252 -61.00 -56.97 -28.70
C GLU A 252 -61.83 -56.84 -29.98
N THR A 253 -61.69 -55.73 -30.72
CA THR A 253 -62.39 -55.53 -31.99
C THR A 253 -62.00 -56.60 -33.02
N GLN A 254 -60.72 -56.96 -33.07
CA GLN A 254 -60.22 -58.00 -33.96
C GLN A 254 -60.76 -59.39 -33.59
N ALA A 255 -60.90 -59.70 -32.29
CA ALA A 255 -61.52 -60.93 -31.81
C ALA A 255 -63.01 -61.01 -32.19
N VAL A 256 -63.75 -59.91 -32.03
CA VAL A 256 -65.17 -59.82 -32.45
C VAL A 256 -65.30 -60.02 -33.96
N LEU A 257 -64.39 -59.44 -34.76
CA LEU A 257 -64.40 -59.61 -36.21
C LEU A 257 -64.20 -61.09 -36.62
N GLN A 258 -63.27 -61.79 -35.96
CA GLN A 258 -63.04 -63.23 -36.16
C GLN A 258 -64.30 -64.05 -35.80
N GLN A 259 -64.98 -63.68 -34.72
CA GLN A 259 -66.22 -64.33 -34.31
C GLN A 259 -67.33 -64.16 -35.37
N ILE A 260 -67.54 -62.95 -35.88
CA ILE A 260 -68.51 -62.69 -36.95
C ILE A 260 -68.17 -63.50 -38.21
N GLN A 261 -66.89 -63.58 -38.59
CA GLN A 261 -66.46 -64.43 -39.71
C GLN A 261 -66.81 -65.90 -39.51
N SER A 262 -66.62 -66.43 -38.30
CA SER A 262 -66.96 -67.83 -37.98
C SER A 262 -68.47 -68.08 -38.06
N GLN A 263 -69.29 -67.13 -37.61
CA GLN A 263 -70.76 -67.22 -37.68
C GLN A 263 -71.27 -67.16 -39.13
N TRP A 264 -70.65 -66.33 -39.98
CA TRP A 264 -71.01 -66.26 -41.39
C TRP A 264 -70.74 -67.59 -42.12
N ARG A 265 -69.57 -68.22 -41.87
CA ARG A 265 -69.27 -69.56 -42.40
C ARG A 265 -70.28 -70.63 -41.94
N GLN A 266 -70.73 -70.58 -40.70
CA GLN A 266 -71.76 -71.51 -40.21
C GLN A 266 -73.10 -71.30 -40.94
N THR A 267 -73.47 -70.05 -41.20
CA THR A 267 -74.72 -69.69 -41.89
C THR A 267 -74.68 -70.13 -43.36
N GLU A 268 -73.52 -70.02 -44.01
CA GLU A 268 -73.31 -70.49 -45.39
C GLU A 268 -73.45 -72.01 -45.52
N ILE A 269 -72.92 -72.78 -44.56
CA ILE A 269 -73.08 -74.24 -44.51
C ILE A 269 -74.56 -74.64 -44.34
N LEU A 270 -75.28 -73.99 -43.44
CA LEU A 270 -76.72 -74.23 -43.21
C LEU A 270 -77.57 -73.94 -44.45
N LEU A 271 -77.24 -72.87 -45.19
CA LEU A 271 -77.91 -72.52 -46.43
C LEU A 271 -77.72 -73.59 -47.50
N GLN A 272 -76.50 -74.12 -47.67
CA GLN A 272 -76.24 -75.21 -48.63
C GLN A 272 -77.02 -76.49 -48.29
N GLN A 273 -77.14 -76.83 -47.00
CA GLN A 273 -77.90 -78.02 -46.58
C GLN A 273 -79.40 -77.90 -46.91
N SER A 274 -80.01 -76.73 -46.69
CA SER A 274 -81.41 -76.48 -47.04
C SER A 274 -81.65 -76.60 -48.55
N GLN A 275 -80.72 -76.09 -49.37
CA GLN A 275 -80.80 -76.17 -50.84
C GLN A 275 -80.73 -77.62 -51.35
N SER A 276 -79.88 -78.45 -50.73
CA SER A 276 -79.79 -79.90 -50.99
C SER A 276 -81.11 -80.63 -50.69
N GLN A 277 -81.79 -80.29 -49.58
CA GLN A 277 -83.07 -80.90 -49.23
C GLN A 277 -84.18 -80.53 -50.21
N GLN A 278 -84.21 -79.28 -50.69
CA GLN A 278 -85.22 -78.83 -51.65
C GLN A 278 -85.13 -79.59 -52.98
N GLN A 279 -83.93 -79.87 -53.48
CA GLN A 279 -83.74 -80.64 -54.72
C GLN A 279 -84.22 -82.09 -54.61
N ASN A 280 -84.06 -82.72 -53.45
CA ASN A 280 -84.51 -84.10 -53.24
C ASN A 280 -86.05 -84.21 -53.26
N SER A 281 -86.75 -83.27 -52.63
CA SER A 281 -88.22 -83.24 -52.65
C SER A 281 -88.80 -83.04 -54.07
N GLN A 282 -88.11 -82.30 -54.94
CA GLN A 282 -88.54 -82.13 -56.35
C GLN A 282 -88.43 -83.43 -57.17
N LYS A 283 -87.41 -84.25 -56.94
CA LYS A 283 -87.23 -85.53 -57.67
C LYS A 283 -88.34 -86.53 -57.34
N GLU A 284 -88.76 -86.63 -56.09
CA GLU A 284 -89.84 -87.53 -55.66
C GLU A 284 -91.20 -87.14 -56.25
N LEU A 285 -91.45 -85.84 -56.43
CA LEU A 285 -92.72 -85.34 -56.99
C LEU A 285 -92.90 -85.68 -58.48
N VAL A 286 -91.82 -85.76 -59.24
CA VAL A 286 -91.85 -86.16 -60.67
C VAL A 286 -92.17 -87.65 -60.80
N LYS A 287 -91.65 -88.48 -59.89
CA LYS A 287 -91.83 -89.94 -59.91
C LYS A 287 -93.27 -90.38 -59.64
N THR A 288 -93.95 -89.72 -58.71
CA THR A 288 -95.37 -89.97 -58.38
C THR A 288 -96.29 -89.59 -59.55
N LYS A 289 -95.93 -88.57 -60.34
CA LYS A 289 -96.73 -88.12 -61.48
C LYS A 289 -96.78 -89.14 -62.64
N TYR A 290 -95.71 -89.91 -62.85
CA TYR A 290 -95.63 -90.94 -63.89
C TYR A 290 -96.49 -92.19 -63.59
N GLN A 291 -96.66 -92.54 -62.32
CA GLN A 291 -97.42 -93.73 -61.90
C GLN A 291 -98.94 -93.55 -62.04
N LEU A 292 -99.44 -92.31 -61.93
CA LEU A 292 -100.86 -91.99 -62.02
C LEU A 292 -101.40 -92.15 -63.46
N THR A 293 -100.61 -91.80 -64.47
CA THR A 293 -101.01 -91.90 -65.89
C THR A 293 -101.12 -93.35 -66.39
N GLN A 294 -100.36 -94.28 -65.80
CA GLN A 294 -100.44 -95.71 -66.15
C GLN A 294 -101.76 -96.33 -65.69
N THR A 295 -102.13 -96.11 -64.42
CA THR A 295 -103.35 -96.68 -63.82
C THR A 295 -104.64 -96.18 -64.46
N GLN A 296 -104.64 -94.95 -64.97
CA GLN A 296 -105.78 -94.37 -65.65
C GLN A 296 -106.08 -95.04 -67.00
N SER A 297 -105.04 -95.52 -67.70
CA SER A 297 -105.18 -96.17 -69.02
C SER A 297 -105.74 -97.60 -68.97
N GLU A 298 -105.52 -98.32 -67.86
CA GLU A 298 -106.05 -99.69 -67.68
C GLU A 298 -107.56 -99.68 -67.36
N LEU A 299 -108.05 -98.63 -66.70
CA LEU A 299 -109.46 -98.50 -66.32
C LEU A 299 -110.38 -98.35 -67.54
N GLU A 300 -109.94 -97.61 -68.56
CA GLU A 300 -110.71 -97.38 -69.79
C GLU A 300 -110.89 -98.66 -70.62
N LYS A 301 -109.92 -99.59 -70.56
CA LYS A 301 -109.98 -100.89 -71.24
C LYS A 301 -111.06 -101.82 -70.66
N LEU A 302 -111.16 -101.87 -69.33
CA LEU A 302 -112.16 -102.70 -68.65
C LEU A 302 -113.59 -102.21 -68.87
N GLN A 303 -113.79 -100.89 -68.93
CA GLN A 303 -115.11 -100.31 -69.17
C GLN A 303 -115.66 -100.65 -70.56
N TYR A 304 -114.79 -100.73 -71.57
CA TYR A 304 -115.24 -101.06 -72.92
C TYR A 304 -115.58 -102.55 -73.08
N GLN A 305 -114.78 -103.45 -72.50
CA GLN A 305 -115.09 -104.89 -72.51
C GLN A 305 -116.47 -105.21 -71.92
N GLN A 306 -116.90 -104.50 -70.87
CA GLN A 306 -118.22 -104.69 -70.25
C GLN A 306 -119.39 -104.22 -71.13
N ALA A 307 -119.18 -103.28 -72.06
CA ALA A 307 -120.24 -102.74 -72.91
C ALA A 307 -120.63 -103.69 -74.07
N ILE A 308 -119.67 -104.46 -74.60
CA ILE A 308 -119.89 -105.34 -75.76
C ILE A 308 -120.64 -106.63 -75.36
N LEU A 309 -120.34 -107.18 -74.17
CA LEU A 309 -120.95 -108.42 -73.66
C LEU A 309 -122.46 -108.32 -73.39
N ARG A 310 -123.02 -107.10 -73.31
CA ARG A 310 -124.46 -106.90 -73.02
C ARG A 310 -125.36 -107.01 -74.25
N ASN A 311 -124.82 -106.97 -75.48
CA ASN A 311 -125.61 -106.74 -76.70
C ASN A 311 -125.43 -107.75 -77.85
N SER A 312 -124.71 -108.87 -77.68
CA SER A 312 -124.45 -109.82 -78.79
C SER A 312 -125.02 -111.22 -78.54
N LYS A 313 -125.57 -111.85 -79.61
CA LYS A 313 -126.09 -113.24 -79.64
C LYS A 313 -125.10 -114.25 -80.25
N SER A 314 -123.82 -113.91 -80.34
CA SER A 314 -122.76 -114.77 -80.89
C SER A 314 -121.36 -114.32 -80.42
N GLU A 315 -120.51 -115.28 -80.04
CA GLU A 315 -119.14 -115.07 -79.54
C GLU A 315 -118.24 -114.39 -80.58
N SER A 316 -118.35 -114.79 -81.85
CA SER A 316 -117.57 -114.25 -82.98
C SER A 316 -117.81 -112.74 -83.23
N GLN A 317 -119.02 -112.26 -82.92
CA GLN A 317 -119.38 -110.85 -83.13
C GLN A 317 -118.86 -109.93 -82.00
N THR A 318 -118.64 -110.50 -80.80
CA THR A 318 -118.10 -109.79 -79.62
C THR A 318 -116.61 -109.51 -79.79
N GLU A 319 -115.90 -110.49 -80.35
CA GLU A 319 -114.46 -110.40 -80.60
C GLU A 319 -114.13 -109.41 -81.72
N TYR A 320 -114.99 -109.32 -82.74
CA TYR A 320 -114.94 -108.29 -83.79
C TYR A 320 -115.02 -106.87 -83.21
N GLN A 321 -116.04 -106.59 -82.38
CA GLN A 321 -116.24 -105.26 -81.81
C GLN A 321 -115.13 -104.84 -80.84
N LEU A 322 -114.56 -105.79 -80.09
CA LEU A 322 -113.44 -105.52 -79.19
C LEU A 322 -112.17 -105.12 -79.96
N LEU A 323 -111.87 -105.82 -81.06
CA LEU A 323 -110.73 -105.52 -81.91
C LEU A 323 -110.86 -104.15 -82.59
N VAL A 324 -112.07 -103.78 -83.00
CA VAL A 324 -112.34 -102.44 -83.58
C VAL A 324 -112.11 -101.34 -82.53
N TRP A 325 -112.46 -101.55 -81.26
CA TRP A 325 -112.16 -100.56 -80.22
C TRP A 325 -110.71 -100.51 -79.77
N GLU A 326 -110.04 -101.65 -79.64
CA GLU A 326 -108.60 -101.66 -79.35
C GLU A 326 -107.84 -100.88 -80.44
N ALA A 327 -108.31 -100.95 -81.68
CA ALA A 327 -107.78 -100.14 -82.75
C ALA A 327 -108.05 -98.63 -82.55
N TRP A 328 -109.28 -98.24 -82.21
CA TRP A 328 -109.61 -96.84 -81.93
C TRP A 328 -108.80 -96.25 -80.76
N TYR A 329 -108.56 -97.03 -79.70
CA TYR A 329 -107.77 -96.58 -78.55
C TYR A 329 -106.28 -96.41 -78.88
N ALA A 330 -105.71 -97.31 -79.70
CA ALA A 330 -104.34 -97.19 -80.19
C ALA A 330 -104.17 -95.93 -81.07
N TYR A 331 -105.16 -95.61 -81.92
CA TYR A 331 -105.19 -94.36 -82.69
C TYR A 331 -105.15 -93.11 -81.79
N GLN A 332 -105.93 -93.07 -80.70
CA GLN A 332 -105.92 -91.93 -79.77
C GLN A 332 -104.59 -91.76 -79.01
N LYS A 333 -103.84 -92.85 -78.79
CA LYS A 333 -102.48 -92.79 -78.24
C LYS A 333 -101.41 -92.41 -79.27
N GLY A 334 -101.78 -92.26 -80.55
CA GLY A 334 -100.87 -91.98 -81.66
C GLY A 334 -100.12 -93.21 -82.18
N ASP A 335 -100.47 -94.42 -81.74
CA ASP A 335 -99.87 -95.67 -82.21
C ASP A 335 -100.66 -96.27 -83.37
N LEU A 336 -100.35 -95.79 -84.57
CA LEU A 336 -101.02 -96.17 -85.81
C LEU A 336 -100.71 -97.62 -86.23
N VAL A 337 -99.62 -98.19 -85.74
CA VAL A 337 -99.22 -99.57 -86.05
C VAL A 337 -100.10 -100.55 -85.28
N GLU A 338 -100.25 -100.36 -83.97
CA GLU A 338 -101.11 -101.22 -83.17
C GLU A 338 -102.58 -101.12 -83.61
N MET A 339 -103.04 -99.93 -84.01
CA MET A 339 -104.36 -99.75 -84.61
C MET A 339 -104.56 -100.63 -85.87
N GLN A 340 -103.60 -100.59 -86.80
CA GLN A 340 -103.68 -101.36 -88.05
C GLN A 340 -103.80 -102.86 -87.80
N GLU A 341 -103.00 -103.40 -86.87
CA GLU A 341 -103.00 -104.83 -86.56
C GLU A 341 -104.33 -105.32 -85.99
N ARG A 342 -104.95 -104.52 -85.11
CA ARG A 342 -106.22 -104.86 -84.46
C ARG A 342 -107.37 -104.88 -85.47
N LEU A 343 -107.43 -103.91 -86.39
CA LEU A 343 -108.38 -103.91 -87.50
C LEU A 343 -108.13 -105.07 -88.48
N GLN A 344 -106.87 -105.41 -88.76
CA GLN A 344 -106.59 -106.53 -89.65
C GLN A 344 -107.03 -107.88 -89.05
N LYS A 345 -106.95 -108.04 -87.72
CA LYS A 345 -107.45 -109.23 -87.02
C LYS A 345 -108.97 -109.32 -87.02
N SER A 346 -109.69 -108.19 -87.00
CA SER A 346 -111.16 -108.18 -86.98
C SER A 346 -111.76 -108.75 -88.27
N LEU A 347 -111.05 -108.67 -89.40
CA LEU A 347 -111.46 -109.25 -90.70
C LEU A 347 -111.75 -110.76 -90.66
N LYS A 348 -111.20 -111.52 -89.70
CA LYS A 348 -111.44 -112.98 -89.61
C LYS A 348 -112.85 -113.34 -89.13
N TYR A 349 -113.59 -112.40 -88.54
CA TYR A 349 -114.82 -112.69 -87.79
C TYR A 349 -116.10 -112.25 -88.52
N THR A 350 -116.01 -111.82 -89.79
CA THR A 350 -117.15 -111.26 -90.56
C THR A 350 -117.21 -111.80 -91.99
N GLU A 351 -118.39 -112.23 -92.44
CA GLU A 351 -118.68 -112.70 -93.83
C GLU A 351 -119.26 -111.59 -94.74
N ASN A 352 -119.38 -110.36 -94.24
CA ASN A 352 -119.92 -109.20 -94.97
C ASN A 352 -119.00 -108.76 -96.12
N SER A 353 -119.56 -107.97 -97.05
CA SER A 353 -118.80 -107.49 -98.19
C SER A 353 -117.67 -106.52 -97.77
N ARG A 354 -116.56 -106.51 -98.53
CA ARG A 354 -115.35 -105.73 -98.17
C ARG A 354 -115.59 -104.21 -98.07
N ALA A 355 -116.57 -103.67 -98.80
CA ALA A 355 -116.94 -102.26 -98.70
C ALA A 355 -117.77 -101.97 -97.44
N GLU A 356 -118.61 -102.91 -97.01
CA GLU A 356 -119.36 -102.80 -95.75
C GLU A 356 -118.44 -102.81 -94.52
N ILE A 357 -117.41 -103.66 -94.47
CA ILE A 357 -116.53 -103.76 -93.29
C ILE A 357 -115.74 -102.45 -93.05
N VAL A 358 -115.22 -101.83 -94.11
CA VAL A 358 -114.48 -100.56 -93.99
C VAL A 358 -115.40 -99.44 -93.53
N MET A 359 -116.63 -99.41 -94.05
CA MET A 359 -117.65 -98.47 -93.60
C MET A 359 -118.04 -98.73 -92.13
N GLU A 360 -118.19 -99.99 -91.71
CA GLU A 360 -118.45 -100.36 -90.32
C GLU A 360 -117.33 -99.92 -89.36
N TRP A 361 -116.06 -100.04 -89.76
CA TRP A 361 -114.93 -99.56 -88.95
C TRP A 361 -114.94 -98.05 -88.80
N LEU A 362 -115.16 -97.32 -89.90
CA LEU A 362 -115.22 -95.86 -89.89
C LEU A 362 -116.44 -95.36 -89.09
N ASP A 363 -117.60 -96.00 -89.26
CA ASP A 363 -118.80 -95.71 -88.46
C ASP A 363 -118.54 -96.01 -86.99
N SER A 364 -117.89 -97.13 -86.65
CA SER A 364 -117.57 -97.48 -85.26
C SER A 364 -116.60 -96.47 -84.64
N PHE A 365 -115.58 -96.03 -85.36
CA PHE A 365 -114.62 -95.03 -84.89
C PHE A 365 -115.27 -93.65 -84.72
N ALA A 366 -116.14 -93.27 -85.65
CA ALA A 366 -116.92 -92.04 -85.58
C ALA A 366 -117.90 -92.05 -84.39
N ASN A 367 -118.58 -93.17 -84.15
CA ASN A 367 -119.50 -93.32 -83.02
C ASN A 367 -118.76 -93.32 -81.67
N LEU A 368 -117.58 -93.96 -81.60
CA LEU A 368 -116.72 -93.96 -80.41
C LEU A 368 -116.12 -92.57 -80.12
N SER A 369 -115.70 -91.86 -81.17
CA SER A 369 -115.27 -90.46 -81.10
C SER A 369 -116.35 -89.56 -80.51
N GLN A 370 -117.59 -89.70 -80.99
CA GLN A 370 -118.72 -88.92 -80.50
C GLN A 370 -119.06 -89.25 -79.04
N GLN A 371 -118.99 -90.52 -78.62
CA GLN A 371 -119.24 -90.92 -77.23
C GLN A 371 -118.17 -90.43 -76.23
N LYS A 372 -116.92 -90.30 -76.67
CA LYS A 372 -115.79 -89.94 -75.79
C LYS A 372 -115.39 -88.47 -75.87
N GLY A 373 -116.01 -87.69 -76.76
CA GLY A 373 -115.73 -86.26 -76.95
C GLY A 373 -114.32 -85.99 -77.49
N LEU A 374 -113.74 -86.96 -78.20
CA LEU A 374 -112.38 -86.90 -78.74
C LEU A 374 -112.46 -86.73 -80.25
N GLU A 375 -111.63 -85.84 -80.81
CA GLU A 375 -111.62 -85.51 -82.24
C GLU A 375 -111.19 -86.74 -83.06
N PHE A 376 -112.02 -87.16 -84.02
CA PHE A 376 -111.69 -88.20 -84.99
C PHE A 376 -111.51 -87.59 -86.36
N ASP A 377 -110.23 -87.41 -86.72
CA ASP A 377 -109.82 -86.81 -87.97
C ASP A 377 -109.68 -87.90 -89.04
N THR A 378 -110.76 -88.10 -89.78
CA THR A 378 -110.88 -89.09 -90.86
C THR A 378 -109.88 -88.85 -91.99
N GLU A 379 -109.53 -87.59 -92.27
CA GLU A 379 -108.54 -87.26 -93.31
C GLU A 379 -107.13 -87.67 -92.88
N LYS A 380 -106.77 -87.47 -91.62
CA LYS A 380 -105.48 -87.95 -91.08
C LYS A 380 -105.35 -89.47 -91.14
N LEU A 381 -106.41 -90.19 -90.80
CA LEU A 381 -106.37 -91.65 -90.78
C LEU A 381 -106.24 -92.22 -92.19
N THR A 382 -107.08 -91.76 -93.13
CA THR A 382 -107.09 -92.26 -94.52
C THR A 382 -105.80 -91.95 -95.31
N ASN A 383 -105.08 -90.90 -94.90
CA ASN A 383 -103.77 -90.53 -95.45
C ASN A 383 -102.59 -91.21 -94.75
N SER A 384 -102.80 -91.94 -93.65
CA SER A 384 -101.72 -92.69 -92.99
C SER A 384 -101.25 -93.88 -93.84
N GLU A 385 -99.95 -94.15 -93.81
CA GLU A 385 -99.34 -95.22 -94.60
C GLU A 385 -99.86 -96.59 -94.15
N GLU A 386 -100.12 -96.74 -92.86
CA GLU A 386 -100.66 -97.90 -92.18
C GLU A 386 -102.10 -98.20 -92.64
N TRP A 387 -102.97 -97.19 -92.74
CA TRP A 387 -104.32 -97.34 -93.26
C TRP A 387 -104.34 -97.69 -94.76
N GLN A 388 -103.51 -97.03 -95.57
CA GLN A 388 -103.42 -97.35 -96.99
C GLN A 388 -102.89 -98.78 -97.24
N LYS A 389 -101.98 -99.26 -96.41
CA LYS A 389 -101.51 -100.66 -96.44
C LYS A 389 -102.60 -101.65 -96.04
N LEU A 390 -103.42 -101.32 -95.05
CA LEU A 390 -104.58 -102.14 -94.66
C LEU A 390 -105.55 -102.27 -95.84
N MET A 391 -105.97 -101.14 -96.43
CA MET A 391 -106.90 -101.12 -97.57
C MET A 391 -106.40 -101.91 -98.78
N LYS A 392 -105.09 -101.81 -99.10
CA LYS A 392 -104.47 -102.58 -100.18
C LYS A 392 -104.48 -104.09 -99.90
N ARG A 393 -104.34 -104.53 -98.64
CA ARG A 393 -104.40 -105.95 -98.26
C ARG A 393 -105.82 -106.48 -98.29
N THR A 394 -106.81 -105.72 -97.82
CA THR A 394 -108.23 -106.10 -97.83
C THR A 394 -108.79 -106.25 -99.26
N MET A 395 -108.30 -105.47 -100.22
CA MET A 395 -108.75 -105.53 -101.62
C MET A 395 -108.05 -106.61 -102.48
N LYS A 396 -106.90 -107.17 -102.07
CA LYS A 396 -106.05 -108.07 -102.89
C LYS A 396 -106.28 -109.59 -102.73
N ILE A 397 -107.19 -110.05 -101.87
CA ILE A 397 -107.48 -111.50 -101.72
C ILE A 397 -108.44 -111.96 -102.85
N GLN A 398 -107.90 -112.09 -104.05
CA GLN A 398 -108.50 -112.79 -105.18
C GLN A 398 -107.36 -113.39 -106.01
N ASN A 399 -106.73 -114.44 -105.49
CA ASN A 399 -106.06 -115.49 -106.25
C ASN A 399 -105.32 -116.43 -105.30
N LYS A 400 -105.59 -117.74 -105.46
CA LYS A 400 -104.82 -118.91 -104.98
C LYS A 400 -105.26 -119.53 -103.64
N ALA A 401 -106.21 -120.47 -103.68
CA ALA A 401 -105.94 -121.93 -103.56
C ALA A 401 -107.20 -122.73 -103.14
N LEU A 402 -107.67 -123.63 -104.03
CA LEU A 402 -108.31 -124.88 -103.66
C LEU A 402 -107.87 -125.93 -104.69
N VAL A 403 -106.73 -126.59 -104.43
CA VAL A 403 -106.45 -127.95 -104.93
C VAL A 403 -105.52 -128.64 -103.92
N GLY A 404 -106.04 -129.75 -103.36
CA GLY A 404 -105.30 -130.86 -102.74
C GLY A 404 -104.99 -130.72 -101.25
N SER A 405 -105.47 -131.59 -100.34
CA SER A 405 -106.22 -132.84 -100.50
C SER A 405 -106.83 -133.28 -99.16
N GLU A 406 -108.09 -133.74 -99.23
CA GLU A 406 -108.69 -134.90 -98.51
C GLU A 406 -108.80 -134.83 -96.97
N LYS A 407 -109.99 -134.89 -96.35
CA LYS A 407 -111.28 -135.52 -96.67
C LYS A 407 -112.45 -134.70 -96.15
#